data_AF-A0A7Y1XXA1-F1
#
_entry.id   AF-A0A7Y1XXA1-F1
#
_cell.length_a   1.000
_cell.length_b   1.000
_cell.length_c   1.000
_cell.angle_alpha   90.00
_cell.angle_beta   90.00
_cell.angle_gamma   90.00
#
_symmetry.space_group_name_H-M   'P 1'
#
loop_
_entity.id
_entity.type
_entity.pdbx_description
1 polymer ?
#
loop_
_entity_poly.entity_id
_entity_poly.type
_entity_poly.pdbx_seq_one_letter_code
_entity_poly.pdbx_strand_id
1 'polypeptide(L)'
;MTIAYEVLGVYALLAIWAILLVVGVRTKNYWPFLGFGVAIAIYLNTGYFVRGQPDAIASFIGIYDVFDNLGLARDEGAPALAQCADNACTVWGDRYVNHPSWGVAFYDRFLNGPDLRKNLLYAHIFFNTVAFVLLHVQLFRPGTGSYRAAHRKLGRVSFASLTAGTVCAVWLASEHGSVSEYGGNLAMLGFFSMSAFVYGTAVQGLRTARSGDLAAHRMWMIRYAGAMWGAFWLFRVMLVITGPLLRNYETVSLLISIWFSAPLGILIAEKIRLRAPERERAPQLVS
;
A
#
# COMPACT_ATOMS: atom_id res chain seq x y z
N MET A 1 6.40 19.02 -25.31
CA MET A 1 5.48 18.09 -24.63
C MET A 1 6.28 16.88 -24.17
N THR A 2 6.65 16.84 -22.90
CA THR A 2 7.26 15.67 -22.28
C THR A 2 6.17 14.62 -22.09
N ILE A 3 6.34 13.45 -22.69
CA ILE A 3 5.41 12.34 -22.48
C ILE A 3 5.79 11.69 -21.15
N ALA A 4 4.83 11.55 -20.24
CA ALA A 4 5.00 10.89 -18.95
C ALA A 4 5.11 9.36 -19.12
N TYR A 5 6.14 8.88 -19.84
CA TYR A 5 6.34 7.47 -20.17
C TYR A 5 6.31 6.56 -18.95
N GLU A 6 6.80 7.03 -17.82
CA GLU A 6 6.83 6.27 -16.57
C GLU A 6 5.43 5.98 -16.05
N VAL A 7 4.53 6.97 -16.02
CA VAL A 7 3.13 6.80 -15.59
C VAL A 7 2.35 5.96 -16.60
N LEU A 8 2.58 6.16 -17.89
CA LEU A 8 1.98 5.32 -18.93
C LEU A 8 2.40 3.84 -18.80
N GLY A 9 3.67 3.60 -18.47
CA GLY A 9 4.19 2.27 -18.14
C GLY A 9 3.48 1.68 -16.92
N VAL A 10 3.27 2.46 -15.86
CA VAL A 10 2.50 2.03 -14.68
C VAL A 10 1.07 1.66 -15.08
N TYR A 11 0.37 2.43 -15.91
CA TYR A 11 -0.97 2.09 -16.37
C TYR A 11 -1.01 0.79 -17.17
N ALA A 12 -0.04 0.55 -18.06
CA ALA A 12 0.06 -0.70 -18.78
C ALA A 12 0.26 -1.89 -17.82
N LEU A 13 1.13 -1.75 -16.82
CA LEU A 13 1.33 -2.77 -15.79
C LEU A 13 0.04 -3.01 -14.98
N LEU A 14 -0.67 -1.96 -14.56
CA LEU A 14 -1.93 -2.10 -13.83
C LEU A 14 -3.02 -2.77 -14.68
N ALA A 15 -3.08 -2.49 -15.99
CA ALA A 15 -4.01 -3.15 -16.91
C ALA A 15 -3.71 -4.65 -17.01
N ILE A 16 -2.44 -5.04 -17.19
CA ILE A 16 -2.01 -6.44 -17.17
C ILE A 16 -2.38 -7.08 -15.82
N TRP A 17 -2.13 -6.39 -14.72
CA TRP A 17 -2.43 -6.87 -13.38
C TRP A 17 -3.93 -7.12 -13.18
N ALA A 18 -4.80 -6.24 -13.68
CA ALA A 18 -6.25 -6.43 -13.67
C ALA A 18 -6.70 -7.63 -14.52
N ILE A 19 -6.09 -7.84 -15.69
CA ILE A 19 -6.33 -9.03 -16.52
C ILE A 19 -5.96 -10.30 -15.75
N LEU A 20 -4.81 -10.31 -15.07
CA LEU A 20 -4.37 -11.45 -14.25
C LEU A 20 -5.34 -11.74 -13.09
N LEU A 21 -5.98 -10.71 -12.53
CA LEU A 21 -7.04 -10.91 -11.53
C LEU A 21 -8.25 -11.64 -12.13
N VAL A 22 -8.74 -11.19 -13.29
CA VAL A 22 -9.88 -11.83 -13.98
C VAL A 22 -9.56 -13.27 -14.35
N VAL A 23 -8.36 -13.52 -14.87
CA VAL A 23 -7.88 -14.87 -15.16
C VAL A 23 -7.79 -15.70 -13.88
N GLY A 24 -7.29 -15.12 -12.79
CA GLY A 24 -7.21 -15.79 -11.49
C GLY A 24 -8.56 -16.17 -10.91
N VAL A 25 -9.58 -15.32 -11.07
CA VAL A 25 -10.96 -15.64 -10.68
C VAL A 25 -11.53 -16.81 -11.49
N ARG A 26 -11.30 -16.82 -12.82
CA ARG A 26 -11.78 -17.89 -13.70
C ARG A 26 -11.08 -19.23 -13.45
N THR A 27 -9.77 -19.20 -13.27
CA THR A 27 -8.92 -20.39 -13.12
C THR A 27 -8.78 -20.85 -11.66
N LYS A 28 -9.25 -20.03 -10.70
CA LYS A 28 -9.00 -20.17 -9.26
C LYS A 28 -7.51 -20.18 -8.89
N ASN A 29 -6.64 -19.66 -9.76
CA ASN A 29 -5.21 -19.53 -9.52
C ASN A 29 -4.79 -18.06 -9.45
N TYR A 30 -4.61 -17.55 -8.23
CA TYR A 30 -4.26 -16.14 -8.00
C TYR A 30 -2.74 -15.89 -7.97
N TRP A 31 -1.89 -16.91 -8.10
CA TRP A 31 -0.44 -16.74 -8.02
C TRP A 31 0.14 -15.76 -9.05
N PRO A 32 -0.27 -15.77 -10.33
CA PRO A 32 0.20 -14.78 -11.29
C PRO A 32 -0.18 -13.36 -10.88
N PHE A 33 -1.43 -13.15 -10.43
CA PHE A 33 -1.91 -11.86 -9.94
C PHE A 33 -1.11 -11.36 -8.73
N LEU A 34 -0.91 -12.21 -7.73
CA LEU A 34 -0.17 -11.86 -6.52
C LEU A 34 1.31 -11.58 -6.83
N GLY A 35 1.96 -12.46 -7.59
CA GLY A 35 3.37 -12.32 -7.97
C GLY A 35 3.63 -11.07 -8.81
N PHE A 36 2.76 -10.79 -9.78
CA PHE A 36 2.88 -9.59 -10.60
C PHE A 36 2.63 -8.31 -9.79
N GLY A 37 1.65 -8.33 -8.88
CA GLY A 37 1.42 -7.20 -7.96
C GLY A 37 2.61 -6.92 -7.03
N VAL A 38 3.33 -7.96 -6.58
CA VAL A 38 4.60 -7.79 -5.85
C VAL A 38 5.68 -7.18 -6.74
N ALA A 39 5.80 -7.62 -7.99
CA ALA A 39 6.78 -7.06 -8.93
C ALA A 39 6.53 -5.56 -9.20
N ILE A 40 5.27 -5.15 -9.38
CA ILE A 40 4.92 -3.73 -9.51
C ILE A 40 5.24 -2.97 -8.22
N ALA A 41 4.90 -3.53 -7.05
CA ALA A 41 5.20 -2.88 -5.78
C ALA A 41 6.71 -2.66 -5.59
N ILE A 42 7.55 -3.65 -5.97
CA ILE A 42 9.01 -3.51 -5.97
C ILE A 42 9.42 -2.39 -6.93
N TYR A 43 8.94 -2.40 -8.17
CA TYR A 43 9.25 -1.36 -9.17
C TYR A 43 8.92 0.07 -8.67
N LEU A 44 7.73 0.25 -8.11
CA LEU A 44 7.31 1.55 -7.58
C LEU A 44 8.21 2.00 -6.41
N ASN A 45 8.54 1.08 -5.50
CA ASN A 45 9.29 1.39 -4.29
C ASN A 45 10.79 1.56 -4.57
N THR A 46 11.38 0.81 -5.50
CA THR A 46 12.77 1.00 -5.93
C THR A 46 12.97 2.33 -6.66
N GLY A 47 11.92 2.86 -7.29
CA GLY A 47 11.92 4.18 -7.90
C GLY A 47 12.44 5.29 -6.96
N TYR A 48 12.09 5.23 -5.67
CA TYR A 48 12.59 6.18 -4.67
C TYR A 48 14.12 6.15 -4.52
N PHE A 49 14.74 4.97 -4.63
CA PHE A 49 16.18 4.81 -4.42
C PHE A 49 17.00 5.02 -5.69
N VAL A 50 16.41 4.75 -6.86
CA VAL A 50 17.13 4.82 -8.15
C VAL A 50 17.02 6.21 -8.78
N ARG A 51 15.81 6.79 -8.78
CA ARG A 51 15.55 8.11 -9.39
C ARG A 51 15.62 9.25 -8.38
N GLY A 52 15.58 8.91 -7.09
CA GLY A 52 15.48 9.87 -6.01
C GLY A 52 14.03 10.17 -5.64
N GLN A 53 13.88 10.74 -4.45
CA GLN A 53 12.60 11.01 -3.84
C GLN A 53 11.71 12.01 -4.62
N PRO A 54 12.22 13.15 -5.16
CA PRO A 54 11.40 14.07 -5.93
C PRO A 54 10.70 13.42 -7.12
N ASP A 55 11.48 12.77 -8.00
CA ASP A 55 10.98 12.14 -9.21
C ASP A 55 10.02 10.98 -8.89
N ALA A 56 10.32 10.21 -7.85
CA ALA A 56 9.46 9.12 -7.40
C ALA A 56 8.11 9.62 -6.87
N ILE A 57 8.10 10.71 -6.10
CA ILE A 57 6.86 11.31 -5.60
C ILE A 57 6.07 11.93 -6.76
N ALA A 58 6.72 12.69 -7.64
CA ALA A 58 6.05 13.31 -8.79
C ALA A 58 5.44 12.27 -9.73
N SER A 59 6.13 11.15 -9.95
CA SER A 59 5.58 10.01 -10.69
C SER A 59 4.38 9.39 -9.99
N PHE A 60 4.42 9.28 -8.66
CA PHE A 60 3.34 8.71 -7.87
C PHE A 60 2.09 9.60 -7.89
N ILE A 61 2.24 10.92 -7.77
CA ILE A 61 1.15 11.89 -7.90
C ILE A 61 0.57 11.85 -9.32
N GLY A 62 1.45 11.80 -10.33
CA GLY A 62 1.06 11.72 -11.74
C GLY A 62 0.14 10.54 -12.08
N ILE A 63 0.17 9.44 -11.31
CA ILE A 63 -0.78 8.33 -11.47
C ILE A 63 -2.22 8.79 -11.25
N TYR A 64 -2.46 9.70 -10.31
CA TYR A 64 -3.79 10.18 -9.90
C TYR A 64 -4.26 11.37 -10.74
N ASP A 65 -3.34 12.21 -11.22
CA ASP A 65 -3.65 13.42 -12.01
C ASP A 65 -4.64 13.15 -13.15
N VAL A 66 -4.44 12.05 -13.90
CA VAL A 66 -5.32 11.69 -15.02
C VAL A 66 -6.76 11.46 -14.58
N PHE A 67 -6.95 10.83 -13.42
CA PHE A 67 -8.27 10.50 -12.89
C PHE A 67 -8.91 11.73 -12.26
N ASP A 68 -8.18 12.46 -11.43
CA ASP A 68 -8.70 13.61 -10.69
C ASP A 68 -9.09 14.78 -11.62
N ASN A 69 -8.41 14.92 -12.76
CA ASN A 69 -8.72 15.90 -13.80
C ASN A 69 -9.77 15.40 -14.81
N LEU A 70 -10.28 14.17 -14.70
CA LEU A 70 -11.24 13.64 -15.65
C LEU A 70 -12.56 14.43 -15.58
N GLY A 71 -12.91 15.08 -16.69
CA GLY A 71 -14.13 15.87 -16.81
C GLY A 71 -14.06 17.27 -16.21
N LEU A 72 -12.87 17.76 -15.82
CA LEU A 72 -12.66 19.17 -15.48
C LEU A 72 -12.28 19.99 -16.71
N ALA A 73 -12.77 21.22 -16.79
CA ALA A 73 -12.17 22.21 -17.69
C ALA A 73 -10.76 22.61 -17.21
N ARG A 74 -9.94 23.16 -18.10
CA ARG A 74 -8.53 23.48 -17.79
C ARG A 74 -8.35 24.52 -16.69
N ASP A 75 -9.30 25.44 -16.59
CA ASP A 75 -9.37 26.54 -15.62
C ASP A 75 -10.26 26.21 -14.41
N GLU A 76 -10.86 25.02 -14.38
CA GLU A 76 -11.71 24.56 -13.29
C GLU A 76 -10.86 23.92 -12.18
N GLY A 77 -10.90 24.53 -11.00
CA GLY A 77 -10.31 23.98 -9.77
C GLY A 77 -11.32 23.19 -8.96
N ALA A 78 -10.84 22.44 -7.97
CA ALA A 78 -11.67 21.78 -6.97
C ALA A 78 -10.99 21.81 -5.60
N PRO A 79 -11.74 21.80 -4.48
CA PRO A 79 -11.18 21.79 -3.12
C PRO A 79 -10.11 20.72 -2.84
N ALA A 80 -10.22 19.53 -3.45
CA ALA A 80 -9.21 18.48 -3.30
C ALA A 80 -8.04 18.59 -4.28
N LEU A 81 -7.95 19.69 -5.04
CA LEU A 81 -6.90 19.95 -6.00
C LEU A 81 -6.13 21.23 -5.65
N ALA A 82 -4.84 21.21 -5.90
CA ALA A 82 -3.93 22.34 -5.68
C ALA A 82 -2.88 22.39 -6.79
N GLN A 83 -2.19 23.52 -6.87
CA GLN A 83 -1.03 23.71 -7.74
C GLN A 83 0.25 23.66 -6.90
N CYS A 84 1.36 23.27 -7.53
CA CYS A 84 2.67 23.28 -6.90
C CYS A 84 3.64 24.18 -7.68
N ALA A 85 4.68 24.67 -7.00
CA ALA A 85 5.67 25.54 -7.60
C ALA A 85 6.27 24.90 -8.87
N ASP A 86 6.25 25.66 -9.96
CA ASP A 86 6.74 25.27 -11.29
C ASP A 86 6.19 23.92 -11.81
N ASN A 87 5.03 23.50 -11.31
CA ASN A 87 4.42 22.21 -11.60
C ASN A 87 5.31 20.99 -11.31
N ALA A 88 6.28 21.14 -10.39
CA ALA A 88 7.34 20.15 -10.15
C ALA A 88 6.84 18.87 -9.46
N CYS A 89 5.64 18.89 -8.86
CA CYS A 89 5.04 17.76 -8.17
C CYS A 89 4.38 16.73 -9.11
N THR A 90 4.49 16.90 -10.44
CA THR A 90 3.98 15.95 -11.42
C THR A 90 4.98 15.70 -12.54
N VAL A 91 4.84 14.54 -13.20
CA VAL A 91 5.59 14.22 -14.43
C VAL A 91 4.85 14.63 -15.71
N TRP A 92 3.65 15.20 -15.61
CA TRP A 92 2.82 15.55 -16.76
C TRP A 92 3.14 16.91 -17.40
N GLY A 93 4.04 17.71 -16.81
CA GLY A 93 4.30 19.08 -17.24
C GLY A 93 3.00 19.87 -17.35
N ASP A 94 2.88 20.77 -18.33
CA ASP A 94 1.70 21.65 -18.46
C ASP A 94 0.39 20.95 -18.87
N ARG A 95 0.37 19.61 -18.98
CA ARG A 95 -0.85 18.87 -19.34
C ARG A 95 -1.87 18.88 -18.21
N TYR A 96 -1.41 18.77 -16.97
CA TYR A 96 -2.23 18.88 -15.76
C TYR A 96 -1.54 19.87 -14.84
N VAL A 97 -2.24 20.95 -14.49
CA VAL A 97 -1.75 21.97 -13.55
C VAL A 97 -2.40 21.86 -12.17
N ASN A 98 -3.50 21.11 -12.08
CA ASN A 98 -4.21 20.82 -10.85
C ASN A 98 -3.89 19.39 -10.43
N HIS A 99 -3.44 19.23 -9.20
CA HIS A 99 -2.97 17.97 -8.61
C HIS A 99 -3.72 17.69 -7.33
N PRO A 100 -3.89 16.43 -6.90
CA PRO A 100 -4.44 16.13 -5.59
C PRO A 100 -3.73 16.94 -4.49
N SER A 101 -4.48 17.70 -3.69
CA SER A 101 -3.94 18.61 -2.67
C SER A 101 -3.06 17.88 -1.65
N TRP A 102 -3.47 16.67 -1.25
CA TRP A 102 -2.66 15.78 -0.42
C TRP A 102 -1.33 15.41 -1.09
N GLY A 103 -1.31 15.26 -2.42
CA GLY A 103 -0.12 14.96 -3.21
C GLY A 103 0.84 16.15 -3.25
N VAL A 104 0.32 17.36 -3.48
CA VAL A 104 1.10 18.60 -3.40
C VAL A 104 1.73 18.76 -2.01
N ALA A 105 0.92 18.59 -0.95
CA ALA A 105 1.41 18.65 0.42
C ALA A 105 2.45 17.55 0.72
N PHE A 106 2.27 16.34 0.17
CA PHE A 106 3.25 15.26 0.29
C PHE A 106 4.59 15.64 -0.35
N TYR A 107 4.55 16.14 -1.59
CA TYR A 107 5.74 16.56 -2.31
C TYR A 107 6.51 17.64 -1.54
N ASP A 108 5.85 18.73 -1.15
CA ASP A 108 6.47 19.82 -0.40
C ASP A 108 7.08 19.33 0.92
N ARG A 109 6.31 18.58 1.73
CA ARG A 109 6.76 18.11 3.06
C ARG A 109 8.02 17.27 2.99
N PHE A 110 8.23 16.53 1.91
CA PHE A 110 9.35 15.63 1.75
C PHE A 110 10.52 16.24 0.99
N LEU A 111 10.32 17.31 0.24
CA LEU A 111 11.42 18.02 -0.42
C LEU A 111 11.98 19.11 0.50
N ASN A 112 11.10 19.92 1.06
CA ASN A 112 11.43 21.11 1.84
C ASN A 112 11.40 20.84 3.35
N GLY A 113 11.06 19.62 3.77
CA GLY A 113 11.10 19.20 5.16
C GLY A 113 12.48 18.79 5.69
N PRO A 114 12.59 18.55 7.01
CA PRO A 114 13.82 18.08 7.63
C PRO A 114 14.28 16.72 7.08
N ASP A 115 15.60 16.50 7.02
CA ASP A 115 16.16 15.25 6.47
C ASP A 115 15.74 14.01 7.26
N LEU A 116 15.46 14.13 8.56
CA LEU A 116 14.91 13.04 9.35
C LEU A 116 13.60 12.49 8.74
N ARG A 117 12.71 13.37 8.27
CA ARG A 117 11.44 12.96 7.65
C ARG A 117 11.70 12.19 6.36
N LYS A 118 12.63 12.66 5.52
CA LYS A 118 13.04 11.98 4.28
C LYS A 118 13.58 10.58 4.59
N ASN A 119 14.47 10.48 5.56
CA ASN A 119 15.06 9.21 5.99
C ASN A 119 14.01 8.24 6.57
N LEU A 120 13.04 8.76 7.32
CA LEU A 120 11.92 7.96 7.82
C LEU A 120 11.07 7.39 6.68
N LEU A 121 10.83 8.16 5.61
CA LEU A 121 10.11 7.64 4.43
C LEU A 121 10.91 6.56 3.71
N TYR A 122 12.20 6.77 3.46
CA TYR A 122 13.04 5.73 2.86
C TYR A 122 13.07 4.45 3.70
N ALA A 123 13.24 4.58 5.01
CA ALA A 123 13.21 3.44 5.92
C ALA A 123 11.84 2.74 5.91
N HIS A 124 10.74 3.51 5.96
CA HIS A 124 9.39 2.99 5.86
C HIS A 124 9.19 2.18 4.57
N ILE A 125 9.55 2.75 3.42
CA ILE A 125 9.40 2.11 2.11
C ILE A 125 10.25 0.83 2.05
N PHE A 126 11.52 0.91 2.42
CA PHE A 126 12.43 -0.23 2.38
C PHE A 126 11.94 -1.39 3.25
N PHE A 127 11.71 -1.14 4.53
CA PHE A 127 11.36 -2.18 5.48
C PHE A 127 9.99 -2.80 5.20
N ASN A 128 8.99 -2.00 4.82
CA ASN A 128 7.69 -2.54 4.44
C ASN A 128 7.74 -3.30 3.11
N THR A 129 8.60 -2.92 2.16
CA THR A 129 8.83 -3.71 0.93
C THR A 129 9.41 -5.07 1.27
N VAL A 130 10.43 -5.13 2.13
CA VAL A 130 11.02 -6.41 2.58
C VAL A 130 9.97 -7.27 3.28
N ALA A 131 9.19 -6.70 4.21
CA ALA A 131 8.12 -7.42 4.90
C ALA A 131 7.03 -7.92 3.94
N PHE A 132 6.64 -7.11 2.95
CA PHE A 132 5.64 -7.48 1.95
C PHE A 132 6.14 -8.60 1.03
N VAL A 133 7.39 -8.55 0.57
CA VAL A 133 7.98 -9.63 -0.25
C VAL A 133 8.09 -10.93 0.57
N LEU A 134 8.61 -10.85 1.79
CA LEU A 134 8.80 -12.04 2.64
C LEU A 134 7.47 -12.69 3.05
N LEU A 135 6.41 -11.89 3.22
CA LEU A 135 5.05 -12.41 3.38
C LEU A 135 4.67 -13.35 2.23
N HIS A 136 4.88 -12.94 0.97
CA HIS A 136 4.54 -13.76 -0.19
C HIS A 136 5.39 -15.02 -0.31
N VAL A 137 6.69 -14.91 0.00
CA VAL A 137 7.58 -16.07 0.06
C VAL A 137 7.08 -17.08 1.09
N GLN A 138 6.60 -16.63 2.25
CA GLN A 138 6.08 -17.51 3.29
C GLN A 138 4.68 -18.06 3.00
N LEU A 139 3.84 -17.34 2.25
CA LEU A 139 2.58 -17.87 1.73
C LEU A 139 2.83 -18.97 0.69
N PHE A 140 3.84 -18.81 -0.17
CA PHE A 140 4.20 -19.81 -1.19
C PHE A 140 4.91 -21.02 -0.60
N ARG A 141 5.74 -20.80 0.43
CA ARG A 141 6.47 -21.85 1.16
C ARG A 141 6.04 -21.87 2.62
N PRO A 142 4.90 -22.50 2.94
CA PRO A 142 4.48 -22.67 4.33
C PRO A 142 5.51 -23.48 5.10
N GLY A 143 5.59 -23.27 6.42
CA GLY A 143 6.58 -23.89 7.31
C GLY A 143 6.37 -25.38 7.61
N THR A 144 6.08 -26.20 6.59
CA THR A 144 5.89 -27.65 6.68
C THR A 144 7.16 -28.43 6.28
N GLY A 145 7.31 -29.65 6.80
CA GLY A 145 8.42 -30.53 6.47
C GLY A 145 9.81 -29.90 6.68
N SER A 146 10.69 -30.07 5.70
CA SER A 146 12.08 -29.58 5.70
C SER A 146 12.20 -28.04 5.70
N TYR A 147 11.13 -27.31 5.36
CA TYR A 147 11.15 -25.84 5.28
C TYR A 147 10.91 -25.13 6.63
N ARG A 148 10.58 -25.87 7.70
CA ARG A 148 10.22 -25.30 9.01
C ARG A 148 11.28 -24.35 9.59
N ALA A 149 12.57 -24.70 9.49
CA ALA A 149 13.66 -23.86 10.01
C ALA A 149 13.81 -22.56 9.21
N ALA A 150 13.73 -22.64 7.88
CA ALA A 150 13.77 -21.48 6.99
C ALA A 150 12.57 -20.56 7.22
N HIS A 151 11.35 -21.12 7.30
CA HIS A 151 10.13 -20.37 7.62
C HIS A 151 10.27 -19.57 8.92
N ARG A 152 10.83 -20.17 9.98
CA ARG A 152 11.06 -19.47 11.26
C ARG A 152 12.07 -18.32 11.12
N LYS A 153 13.16 -18.51 10.37
CA LYS A 153 14.16 -17.46 10.13
C LYS A 153 13.57 -16.30 9.32
N LEU A 154 12.87 -16.61 8.22
CA LEU A 154 12.19 -15.61 7.40
C LEU A 154 11.09 -14.88 8.18
N GLY A 155 10.34 -15.59 9.04
CA GLY A 155 9.35 -14.99 9.93
C GLY A 155 9.95 -13.95 10.87
N ARG A 156 11.13 -14.21 11.44
CA ARG A 156 11.85 -13.24 12.29
C ARG A 156 12.30 -12.02 11.51
N VAL A 157 12.90 -12.22 10.34
CA VAL A 157 13.34 -11.10 9.48
C VAL A 157 12.14 -10.27 9.04
N SER A 158 11.08 -10.92 8.54
CA SER A 158 9.85 -10.26 8.11
C SER A 158 9.20 -9.47 9.24
N PHE A 159 9.12 -10.02 10.45
CA PHE A 159 8.53 -9.33 11.59
C PHE A 159 9.40 -8.15 12.05
N ALA A 160 10.72 -8.32 12.11
CA ALA A 160 11.63 -7.23 12.45
C ALA A 160 11.56 -6.07 11.43
N SER A 161 11.54 -6.39 10.13
CA SER A 161 11.32 -5.40 9.07
C SER A 161 9.97 -4.72 9.24
N LEU A 162 8.89 -5.48 9.45
CA LEU A 162 7.56 -4.90 9.68
C LEU A 162 7.55 -3.95 10.89
N THR A 163 8.17 -4.34 12.01
CA THR A 163 8.27 -3.48 13.21
C THR A 163 9.00 -2.18 12.89
N ALA A 164 10.17 -2.25 12.26
CA ALA A 164 10.92 -1.05 11.88
C ALA A 164 10.12 -0.15 10.92
N GLY A 165 9.53 -0.73 9.88
CA GLY A 165 8.69 -0.01 8.92
C GLY A 165 7.43 0.61 9.54
N THR A 166 6.85 -0.04 10.55
CA THR A 166 5.69 0.44 11.32
C THR A 166 6.07 1.59 12.23
N VAL A 167 7.22 1.52 12.92
CA VAL A 167 7.74 2.63 13.74
C VAL A 167 7.95 3.87 12.87
N CYS A 168 8.56 3.72 11.69
CA CYS A 168 8.69 4.82 10.74
C CYS A 168 7.34 5.35 10.28
N ALA A 169 6.37 4.46 9.99
CA ALA A 169 5.01 4.86 9.58
C ALA A 169 4.30 5.70 10.65
N VAL A 170 4.32 5.22 11.90
CA VAL A 170 3.68 5.89 13.05
C VAL A 170 4.35 7.23 13.32
N TRP A 171 5.68 7.31 13.21
CA TRP A 171 6.38 8.59 13.36
C TRP A 171 5.94 9.58 12.27
N LEU A 172 5.97 9.18 11.00
CA LEU A 172 5.53 10.03 9.90
C LEU A 172 4.07 10.47 10.08
N ALA A 173 3.19 9.55 10.49
CA ALA A 173 1.78 9.83 10.75
C ALA A 173 1.58 10.85 11.88
N SER A 174 2.41 10.82 12.94
CA SER A 174 2.32 11.79 14.06
C SER A 174 2.51 13.24 13.62
N GLU A 175 3.17 13.47 12.48
CA GLU A 175 3.40 14.79 11.92
C GLU A 175 2.25 15.28 11.01
N HIS A 176 1.15 14.52 10.88
CA HIS A 176 0.02 14.88 10.02
C HIS A 176 -1.02 15.79 10.69
N GLY A 177 -1.01 15.89 12.02
CA GLY A 177 -2.03 16.62 12.77
C GLY A 177 -2.21 18.09 12.34
N SER A 178 -1.14 18.71 11.84
CA SER A 178 -1.10 20.10 11.38
C SER A 178 -1.28 20.28 9.86
N VAL A 179 -1.62 19.23 9.11
CA VAL A 179 -1.72 19.27 7.63
C VAL A 179 -3.16 19.09 7.21
N SER A 180 -3.83 20.18 6.85
CA SER A 180 -5.24 20.19 6.46
C SER A 180 -5.51 19.34 5.24
N GLU A 181 -4.65 19.40 4.22
CA GLU A 181 -4.78 18.70 2.94
C GLU A 181 -4.77 17.18 3.12
N TYR A 182 -4.16 16.71 4.21
CA TYR A 182 -4.18 15.30 4.59
C TYR A 182 -5.42 14.88 5.39
N GLY A 183 -6.20 15.82 5.92
CA GLY A 183 -7.27 15.56 6.89
C GLY A 183 -6.85 15.75 8.35
N GLY A 184 -5.69 16.37 8.60
CA GLY A 184 -5.21 16.75 9.92
C GLY A 184 -5.19 15.58 10.92
N ASN A 185 -5.72 15.82 12.12
CA ASN A 185 -5.78 14.83 13.20
C ASN A 185 -6.55 13.56 12.83
N LEU A 186 -7.57 13.64 11.98
CA LEU A 186 -8.33 12.44 11.56
C LEU A 186 -7.48 11.51 10.69
N ALA A 187 -6.60 12.08 9.87
CA ALA A 187 -5.66 11.33 9.06
C ALA A 187 -4.56 10.69 9.91
N MET A 188 -4.02 11.45 10.87
CA MET A 188 -3.07 10.94 11.86
C MET A 188 -3.64 9.71 12.58
N LEU A 189 -4.85 9.83 13.14
CA LEU A 189 -5.53 8.72 13.83
C LEU A 189 -5.86 7.57 12.87
N GLY A 190 -6.22 7.87 11.62
CA GLY A 190 -6.46 6.87 10.59
C GLY A 190 -5.21 6.07 10.25
N PHE A 191 -4.05 6.70 10.12
CA PHE A 191 -2.78 6.00 9.87
C PHE A 191 -2.32 5.19 11.09
N PHE A 192 -2.59 5.66 12.31
CA PHE A 192 -2.40 4.84 13.51
C PHE A 192 -3.30 3.61 13.51
N SER A 193 -4.57 3.78 13.13
CA SER A 193 -5.53 2.69 12.97
C SER A 193 -5.05 1.67 11.91
N MET A 194 -4.65 2.13 10.73
CA MET A 194 -4.08 1.28 9.67
C MET A 194 -2.87 0.49 10.18
N SER A 195 -1.94 1.16 10.87
CA SER A 195 -0.77 0.55 11.50
C SER A 195 -1.17 -0.50 12.53
N ALA A 196 -2.20 -0.22 13.35
CA ALA A 196 -2.70 -1.16 14.35
C ALA A 196 -3.31 -2.43 13.72
N PHE A 197 -4.03 -2.32 12.60
CA PHE A 197 -4.55 -3.50 11.89
C PHE A 197 -3.44 -4.36 11.30
N VAL A 198 -2.49 -3.74 10.59
CA VAL A 198 -1.37 -4.44 9.96
C VAL A 198 -0.47 -5.07 11.02
N TYR A 199 -0.02 -4.29 12.00
CA TYR A 199 0.89 -4.77 13.02
C TYR A 199 0.21 -5.72 14.02
N GLY A 200 -1.02 -5.43 14.41
CA GLY A 200 -1.80 -6.25 15.33
C GLY A 200 -2.05 -7.66 14.79
N THR A 201 -2.41 -7.79 13.51
CA THR A 201 -2.57 -9.12 12.87
C THR A 201 -1.25 -9.90 12.82
N ALA A 202 -0.12 -9.23 12.55
CA ALA A 202 1.20 -9.85 12.59
C ALA A 202 1.60 -10.31 14.01
N VAL A 203 1.37 -9.47 15.02
CA VAL A 203 1.63 -9.80 16.44
C VAL A 203 0.80 -11.00 16.87
N GLN A 204 -0.49 -11.06 16.52
CA GLN A 204 -1.33 -12.21 16.83
C GLN A 204 -0.84 -13.48 16.14
N GLY A 205 -0.37 -13.39 14.89
CA GLY A 205 0.28 -14.50 14.20
C GLY A 205 1.54 -14.99 14.92
N LEU A 206 2.37 -14.07 15.43
CA LEU A 206 3.55 -14.45 16.21
C LEU A 206 3.19 -15.08 17.56
N ARG A 207 2.18 -14.55 18.26
CA ARG A 207 1.71 -15.09 19.55
C ARG A 207 1.20 -16.52 19.39
N THR A 208 0.36 -16.75 18.38
CA THR A 208 -0.19 -18.08 18.08
C THR A 208 0.85 -19.07 17.56
N ALA A 209 1.86 -18.60 16.81
CA ALA A 209 3.02 -19.42 16.46
C ALA A 209 3.81 -19.87 17.70
N ARG A 210 4.00 -18.97 18.68
CA ARG A 210 4.72 -19.27 19.92
C ARG A 210 3.94 -20.21 20.85
N SER A 211 2.61 -20.16 20.84
CA SER A 211 1.77 -21.09 21.60
C SER A 211 1.63 -22.46 20.94
N GLY A 212 2.21 -22.67 19.75
CA GLY A 212 2.07 -23.92 19.00
C GLY A 212 0.71 -24.09 18.31
N ASP A 213 -0.17 -23.09 18.34
CA ASP A 213 -1.46 -23.14 17.66
C ASP A 213 -1.28 -22.78 16.18
N LEU A 214 -0.95 -23.81 15.39
CA LEU A 214 -0.69 -23.68 13.95
C LEU A 214 -1.93 -23.27 13.16
N ALA A 215 -3.12 -23.67 13.61
CA ALA A 215 -4.38 -23.34 12.96
C ALA A 215 -4.70 -21.84 13.13
N ALA A 216 -4.60 -21.33 14.36
CA ALA A 216 -4.78 -19.90 14.62
C ALA A 216 -3.65 -19.07 13.99
N HIS A 217 -2.40 -19.55 14.01
CA HIS A 217 -1.29 -18.88 13.32
C HIS A 217 -1.61 -18.65 11.85
N ARG A 218 -2.04 -19.70 11.14
CA ARG A 218 -2.39 -19.59 9.73
C ARG A 218 -3.55 -18.60 9.49
N MET A 219 -4.57 -18.62 10.34
CA MET A 219 -5.68 -17.67 10.26
C MET A 219 -5.19 -16.22 10.39
N TRP A 220 -4.36 -15.93 11.39
CA TRP A 220 -3.80 -14.59 11.58
C TRP A 220 -2.86 -14.17 10.46
N MET A 221 -2.11 -15.09 9.86
CA MET A 221 -1.25 -14.77 8.71
C MET A 221 -2.04 -14.45 7.44
N ILE A 222 -3.20 -15.06 7.24
CA ILE A 222 -4.11 -14.67 6.15
C ILE A 222 -4.68 -13.27 6.40
N ARG A 223 -5.07 -12.95 7.64
CA ARG A 223 -5.55 -11.61 8.01
C ARG A 223 -4.44 -10.55 7.85
N TYR A 224 -3.22 -10.87 8.26
CA TYR A 224 -2.05 -10.02 8.05
C TYR A 224 -1.78 -9.79 6.56
N ALA A 225 -1.85 -10.84 5.74
CA ALA A 225 -1.75 -10.69 4.29
C ALA A 225 -2.81 -9.74 3.75
N GLY A 226 -4.07 -9.93 4.17
CA GLY A 226 -5.18 -9.04 3.83
C GLY A 226 -4.92 -7.59 4.25
N ALA A 227 -4.46 -7.37 5.48
CA ALA A 227 -4.16 -6.03 5.99
C ALA A 227 -3.05 -5.34 5.20
N MET A 228 -1.96 -6.06 4.87
CA MET A 228 -0.85 -5.52 4.07
C MET A 228 -1.28 -5.18 2.63
N TRP A 229 -2.02 -6.10 1.98
CA TRP A 229 -2.59 -5.84 0.65
C TRP A 229 -3.59 -4.68 0.68
N GLY A 230 -4.36 -4.59 1.76
CA GLY A 230 -5.28 -3.48 2.02
C GLY A 230 -4.55 -2.15 2.10
N ALA A 231 -3.61 -2.04 3.04
CA ALA A 231 -2.84 -0.82 3.30
C ALA A 231 -2.01 -0.36 2.09
N PHE A 232 -1.51 -1.31 1.27
CA PHE A 232 -0.72 -0.95 0.09
C PHE A 232 -1.59 -0.77 -1.16
N TRP A 233 -2.24 -1.83 -1.64
CA TRP A 233 -2.92 -1.82 -2.94
C TRP A 233 -4.34 -1.28 -2.86
N LEU A 234 -5.15 -1.77 -1.91
CA LEU A 234 -6.54 -1.34 -1.83
C LEU A 234 -6.64 0.15 -1.53
N PHE A 235 -5.76 0.69 -0.67
CA PHE A 235 -5.61 2.12 -0.43
C PHE A 235 -5.47 2.92 -1.74
N ARG A 236 -4.59 2.49 -2.65
CA ARG A 236 -4.32 3.17 -3.93
C ARG A 236 -5.49 3.04 -4.90
N VAL A 237 -6.09 1.86 -4.98
CA VAL A 237 -7.28 1.62 -5.82
C VAL A 237 -8.45 2.48 -5.34
N MET A 238 -8.64 2.59 -4.03
CA MET A 238 -9.65 3.46 -3.45
C MET A 238 -9.39 4.91 -3.86
N LEU A 239 -8.17 5.43 -3.71
CA LEU A 239 -7.83 6.80 -4.13
C LEU A 239 -8.11 7.07 -5.61
N VAL A 240 -7.77 6.15 -6.53
CA VAL A 240 -8.06 6.29 -7.97
C VAL A 240 -9.56 6.43 -8.23
N ILE A 241 -10.40 5.76 -7.44
CA ILE A 241 -11.86 5.78 -7.60
C ILE A 241 -12.47 6.98 -6.87
N THR A 242 -12.12 7.19 -5.60
CA THR A 242 -12.73 8.20 -4.74
C THR A 242 -12.19 9.60 -4.99
N GLY A 243 -10.98 9.75 -5.54
CA GLY A 243 -10.39 11.03 -5.94
C GLY A 243 -11.31 11.84 -6.85
N PRO A 244 -11.61 11.37 -8.08
CA PRO A 244 -12.51 12.09 -8.98
C PRO A 244 -13.95 12.20 -8.46
N LEU A 245 -14.44 11.19 -7.74
CA LEU A 245 -15.82 11.18 -7.23
C LEU A 245 -16.03 12.21 -6.11
N LEU A 246 -15.00 12.45 -5.30
CA LEU A 246 -15.08 13.28 -4.10
C LEU A 246 -14.17 14.51 -4.19
N ARG A 247 -13.74 14.91 -5.40
CA ARG A 247 -12.82 16.03 -5.64
C ARG A 247 -13.30 17.37 -5.05
N ASN A 248 -14.60 17.51 -4.83
CA ASN A 248 -15.21 18.69 -4.21
C ASN A 248 -15.15 18.68 -2.66
N TYR A 249 -14.52 17.67 -2.08
CA TYR A 249 -14.34 17.51 -0.64
C TYR A 249 -12.88 17.16 -0.35
N GLU A 250 -12.11 18.19 0.02
CA GLU A 250 -10.63 18.19 0.09
C GLU A 250 -10.00 16.89 0.62
N THR A 251 -10.51 16.37 1.74
CA THR A 251 -9.85 15.30 2.48
C THR A 251 -10.64 13.99 2.50
N VAL A 252 -11.87 13.96 1.98
CA VAL A 252 -12.79 12.83 2.19
C VAL A 252 -12.29 11.58 1.48
N SER A 253 -11.82 11.70 0.23
CA SER A 253 -11.23 10.58 -0.52
C SER A 253 -10.06 9.93 0.24
N LEU A 254 -9.17 10.77 0.78
CA LEU A 254 -8.00 10.31 1.53
C LEU A 254 -8.40 9.66 2.85
N LEU A 255 -9.27 10.31 3.64
CA LEU A 255 -9.73 9.78 4.92
C LEU A 255 -10.43 8.43 4.77
N ILE A 256 -11.32 8.28 3.78
CA ILE A 256 -11.97 7.00 3.49
C ILE A 256 -10.92 5.93 3.15
N SER A 257 -9.95 6.26 2.30
CA SER A 257 -8.88 5.34 1.91
C SER A 257 -8.02 4.92 3.11
N ILE A 258 -7.63 5.85 3.96
CA ILE A 258 -6.82 5.58 5.17
C ILE A 258 -7.58 4.65 6.13
N TRP A 259 -8.82 5.00 6.47
CA TRP A 259 -9.57 4.29 7.52
C TRP A 259 -10.02 2.90 7.11
N PHE A 260 -10.39 2.69 5.85
CA PHE A 260 -11.05 1.46 5.43
C PHE A 260 -10.15 0.48 4.68
N SER A 261 -9.04 0.91 4.08
CA SER A 261 -8.23 0.04 3.22
C SER A 261 -7.69 -1.22 3.92
N ALA A 262 -7.05 -1.08 5.09
CA ALA A 262 -6.54 -2.25 5.84
C ALA A 262 -7.66 -3.15 6.40
N PRO A 263 -8.72 -2.63 7.07
CA PRO A 263 -9.86 -3.43 7.49
C PRO A 263 -10.56 -4.17 6.36
N LEU A 264 -10.82 -3.51 5.23
CA LEU A 264 -11.41 -4.13 4.05
C LEU A 264 -10.50 -5.23 3.49
N GLY A 265 -9.19 -5.00 3.47
CA GLY A 265 -8.22 -6.03 3.10
C GLY A 265 -8.31 -7.28 3.98
N ILE A 266 -8.44 -7.11 5.30
CA ILE A 266 -8.67 -8.21 6.25
C ILE A 266 -9.99 -8.93 5.93
N LEU A 267 -11.08 -8.19 5.72
CA LEU A 267 -12.39 -8.76 5.43
C LEU A 267 -12.40 -9.57 4.11
N ILE A 268 -11.74 -9.06 3.08
CA ILE A 268 -11.58 -9.76 1.80
C ILE A 268 -10.79 -11.07 2.01
N ALA A 269 -9.66 -11.00 2.70
CA ALA A 269 -8.84 -12.18 2.97
C ALA A 269 -9.58 -13.23 3.81
N GLU A 270 -10.34 -12.80 4.82
CA GLU A 270 -11.15 -13.67 5.65
C GLU A 270 -12.28 -14.33 4.85
N LYS A 271 -12.97 -13.57 3.98
CA LYS A 271 -14.00 -14.10 3.09
C LYS A 271 -13.45 -15.13 2.12
N ILE A 272 -12.24 -14.92 1.59
CA ILE A 272 -11.54 -15.90 0.75
C ILE A 272 -11.21 -17.16 1.56
N ARG A 273 -10.67 -17.01 2.77
CA ARG A 273 -10.37 -18.13 3.68
C ARG A 273 -11.60 -18.98 4.00
N LEU A 274 -12.73 -18.35 4.28
CA LEU A 274 -14.00 -19.02 4.60
C LEU A 274 -14.64 -19.71 3.39
N ARG A 275 -14.16 -19.47 2.16
CA ARG A 275 -14.62 -20.13 0.94
C ARG A 275 -13.71 -21.27 0.49
N ALA A 276 -12.50 -21.39 1.03
CA ALA A 276 -11.59 -22.50 0.73
C ALA A 276 -12.19 -23.86 1.18
N PRO A 277 -11.97 -24.98 0.46
CA PRO A 277 -12.47 -26.30 0.87
C PRO A 277 -12.01 -26.74 2.28
N GLU A 278 -12.76 -27.58 2.98
CA GLU A 278 -12.41 -28.06 4.34
C GLU A 278 -11.02 -28.72 4.43
N ARG A 279 -10.59 -29.46 3.39
CA ARG A 279 -9.23 -30.02 3.30
C ARG A 279 -8.13 -28.97 3.34
N GLU A 280 -8.41 -27.75 2.89
CA GLU A 280 -7.51 -26.61 2.97
C GLU A 280 -7.71 -25.80 4.25
N ARG A 281 -8.72 -26.08 5.08
CA ARG A 281 -8.93 -25.44 6.40
C ARG A 281 -8.39 -26.28 7.55
N ALA A 282 -8.46 -27.60 7.43
CA ALA A 282 -7.97 -28.51 8.45
C ALA A 282 -6.44 -28.39 8.59
N PRO A 283 -5.90 -28.20 9.80
CA PRO A 283 -4.48 -28.41 10.01
C PRO A 283 -4.19 -29.85 9.59
N GLN A 284 -3.23 -30.03 8.69
CA GLN A 284 -2.62 -31.34 8.48
C GLN A 284 -1.96 -31.72 9.82
N LEU A 285 -2.73 -32.35 10.70
CA LEU A 285 -2.25 -33.17 11.80
C LEU A 285 -1.56 -34.36 11.15
N VAL A 286 -0.31 -34.14 10.73
CA VAL A 286 0.60 -35.22 10.41
C VAL A 286 1.52 -35.33 11.61
N SER A 287 1.32 -36.45 12.30
CA SER A 287 2.22 -37.09 13.28
C SER A 287 3.70 -36.85 13.00
#